data_AF-A0A7K8XC66-F1
#
_entry.id   AF-A0A7K8XC66-F1
#
_cell.length_a   1.000
_cell.length_b   1.000
_cell.length_c   1.000
_cell.angle_alpha   90.00
_cell.angle_beta   90.00
_cell.angle_gamma   90.00
#
_symmetry.space_group_name_H-M   'P 1'
#
loop_
_entity.id
_entity.type
_entity.pdbx_description
1 polymer ?
#
loop_
_entity_poly.entity_id
_entity_poly.type
_entity_poly.pdbx_seq_one_letter_code
_entity_poly.pdbx_strand_id
1 'polypeptide(L)'
;RTILIALYIVDLAGGTLGVIMMSRQLFQRRSQSGMTIIISSLLVLHILMLLSIPFRLSYYISREWKFGWLACQLTSAIIYIHMYITFTFYVAIITIRLFRLEFKRCCTATWVAAVWLLGALVITPVFLSYYGTSNSYHSSECFQFHKDMEKVAMVIINYCLIAVLVSVCAVLTVIQLSVICRLAVKYWPDINSHVEFRAQAKSFFFILVTLVCFIPHHVFRVYYIQNRHLDKDHKLLPYNEVLLALTTMCCLDMLCFLAGIAH
;
A
#
# COMPACT_ATOMS: atom_id res chain seq x y z
N ARG A 1 1.28 1.45 21.38
CA ARG A 1 0.29 2.55 21.22
C ARG A 1 0.98 3.86 20.83
N THR A 2 1.94 4.37 21.61
CA THR A 2 2.70 5.58 21.25
C THR A 2 3.33 5.51 19.86
N ILE A 3 3.90 4.35 19.49
CA ILE A 3 4.45 4.10 18.15
C ILE A 3 3.37 4.23 17.06
N LEU A 4 2.19 3.63 17.24
CA LEU A 4 1.08 3.72 16.28
C LEU A 4 0.62 5.16 16.07
N ILE A 5 0.45 5.89 17.18
CA ILE A 5 0.06 7.31 17.15
C ILE A 5 1.10 8.13 16.38
N ALA A 6 2.39 7.93 16.66
CA ALA A 6 3.46 8.62 15.96
C ALA A 6 3.47 8.30 14.46
N LEU A 7 3.37 7.03 14.08
CA LEU A 7 3.31 6.60 12.67
C LEU A 7 2.13 7.26 11.94
N TYR A 8 0.93 7.20 12.50
CA TYR A 8 -0.26 7.81 11.89
C TYR A 8 -0.18 9.33 11.79
N ILE A 9 0.42 10.02 12.76
CA ILE A 9 0.62 11.48 12.69
C ILE A 9 1.62 11.83 11.59
N VAL A 10 2.75 11.12 11.51
CA VAL A 10 3.76 11.34 10.47
C VAL A 10 3.17 11.08 9.09
N ASP A 11 2.43 9.98 8.93
CA ASP A 11 1.78 9.61 7.67
C ASP A 11 0.70 10.64 7.28
N LEU A 12 -0.12 11.07 8.23
CA LEU A 12 -1.15 12.08 7.97
C LEU A 12 -0.52 13.40 7.52
N ALA A 13 0.50 13.89 8.22
CA ALA A 13 1.15 15.16 7.90
C ALA A 13 1.93 15.07 6.58
N GLY A 14 2.81 14.08 6.46
CA GLY A 14 3.68 13.92 5.30
C GLY A 14 2.93 13.47 4.04
N GLY A 15 1.98 12.54 4.18
CA GLY A 15 1.15 12.07 3.07
C GLY A 15 0.21 13.15 2.56
N THR A 16 -0.39 13.96 3.44
CA THR A 16 -1.21 15.11 3.00
C THR A 16 -0.36 16.13 2.23
N LEU A 17 0.83 16.46 2.74
CA LEU A 17 1.75 17.35 2.04
C LEU A 17 2.15 16.77 0.67
N GLY A 18 2.50 15.48 0.61
CA GLY A 18 2.85 14.78 -0.63
C GLY A 18 1.72 14.81 -1.67
N VAL A 19 0.48 14.55 -1.25
CA VAL A 19 -0.72 14.62 -2.10
C VAL A 19 -0.94 16.04 -2.65
N ILE A 20 -0.83 17.07 -1.79
CA ILE A 20 -0.98 18.47 -2.20
C ILE A 20 0.10 18.86 -3.22
N MET A 21 1.36 18.50 -2.97
CA MET A 21 2.44 18.84 -3.89
C MET A 21 2.33 18.09 -5.22
N MET A 22 2.00 16.80 -5.18
CA MET A 22 1.86 15.97 -6.38
C MET A 22 0.66 16.42 -7.23
N SER A 23 -0.49 16.70 -6.60
CA SER A 23 -1.67 17.23 -7.32
C SER A 23 -1.37 18.55 -8.03
N ARG A 24 -0.64 19.48 -7.40
CA ARG A 24 -0.20 20.72 -8.03
C ARG A 24 0.69 20.46 -9.24
N GLN A 25 1.65 19.54 -9.14
CA GLN A 25 2.51 19.19 -10.27
C GLN A 25 1.74 18.53 -11.42
N LEU A 26 0.83 17.61 -11.12
CA LEU A 26 -0.03 16.96 -12.12
C LEU A 26 -0.92 17.99 -12.83
N PHE A 27 -1.44 18.98 -12.11
CA PHE A 27 -2.25 20.05 -12.69
C PHE A 27 -1.43 20.96 -13.61
N GLN A 28 -0.19 21.28 -13.23
CA GLN A 28 0.72 22.07 -14.06
C GLN A 28 1.17 21.32 -15.32
N ARG A 29 1.37 20.00 -15.23
CA ARG A 29 1.72 19.17 -16.39
C ARG A 29 0.46 18.83 -17.20
N ARG A 30 0.14 19.66 -18.20
CA ARG A 30 -1.01 19.50 -19.13
C ARG A 30 -1.01 18.22 -19.98
N SER A 31 -0.02 17.33 -19.83
CA SER A 31 0.10 16.09 -20.61
C SER A 31 -0.66 14.93 -19.95
N GLN A 32 -1.71 14.46 -20.62
CA GLN A 32 -2.55 13.33 -20.19
C GLN A 32 -2.06 12.00 -20.78
N SER A 33 -0.87 11.57 -20.35
CA SER A 33 -0.31 10.25 -20.69
C SER A 33 -0.98 9.11 -19.90
N GLY A 34 -0.84 7.87 -20.35
CA GLY A 34 -1.29 6.69 -19.58
C GLY A 34 -0.65 6.63 -18.19
N MET A 35 0.63 7.02 -18.08
CA MET A 35 1.32 7.09 -16.80
C MET A 35 0.70 8.12 -15.84
N THR A 36 0.23 9.26 -16.37
CA THR A 36 -0.49 10.27 -15.58
C THR A 36 -1.78 9.69 -14.98
N ILE A 37 -2.50 8.82 -15.71
CA ILE A 37 -3.73 8.17 -15.20
C ILE A 37 -3.43 7.24 -14.02
N ILE A 38 -2.36 6.45 -14.12
CA ILE A 38 -1.94 5.54 -13.05
C ILE A 38 -1.52 6.34 -11.80
N ILE A 39 -0.71 7.39 -11.97
CA ILE A 39 -0.28 8.25 -10.86
C ILE A 39 -1.48 8.97 -10.22
N SER A 40 -2.44 9.47 -11.00
CA SER A 40 -3.67 10.06 -10.46
C SER A 40 -4.51 9.03 -9.69
N SER A 41 -4.54 7.77 -10.12
CA SER A 41 -5.27 6.71 -9.41
C SER A 41 -4.60 6.37 -8.07
N LEU A 42 -3.26 6.33 -8.02
CA LEU A 42 -2.51 6.24 -6.77
C LEU A 42 -2.83 7.40 -5.84
N LEU A 43 -2.84 8.64 -6.36
CA LEU A 43 -3.18 9.83 -5.57
C LEU A 43 -4.55 9.70 -4.90
N VAL A 44 -5.56 9.21 -5.63
CA VAL A 44 -6.91 8.96 -5.09
C VAL A 44 -6.86 7.92 -3.97
N LEU A 45 -6.11 6.81 -4.14
CA LEU A 45 -5.95 5.82 -3.07
C LEU A 45 -5.30 6.40 -1.82
N HIS A 46 -4.25 7.21 -1.96
CA HIS A 46 -3.61 7.87 -0.82
C HIS A 46 -4.58 8.82 -0.12
N ILE A 47 -5.40 9.58 -0.85
CA ILE A 47 -6.44 10.44 -0.25
C ILE A 47 -7.44 9.61 0.56
N LEU A 48 -7.96 8.51 0.00
CA LEU A 48 -8.89 7.62 0.70
C LEU A 48 -8.25 7.05 1.97
N MET A 49 -6.98 6.68 1.90
CA MET A 49 -6.23 6.15 3.04
C MET A 49 -6.04 7.21 4.12
N LEU A 50 -5.55 8.40 3.76
CA LEU A 50 -5.35 9.53 4.67
C LEU A 50 -6.66 9.95 5.35
N LEU A 51 -7.79 9.89 4.65
CA LEU A 51 -9.10 10.17 5.24
C LEU A 51 -9.50 9.15 6.33
N SER A 52 -9.02 7.91 6.23
CA SER A 52 -9.29 6.86 7.22
C SER A 52 -8.42 6.98 8.49
N ILE A 53 -7.25 7.63 8.40
CA ILE A 53 -6.28 7.74 9.50
C ILE A 53 -6.84 8.47 10.73
N PRO A 54 -7.54 9.61 10.62
CA PRO A 54 -8.11 10.31 11.77
C PRO A 54 -9.00 9.43 12.66
N PHE A 55 -9.77 8.52 12.06
CA PHE A 55 -10.62 7.59 12.81
C PHE A 55 -9.79 6.60 13.63
N ARG A 56 -8.72 6.05 13.04
CA ARG A 56 -7.75 5.18 13.75
C ARG A 56 -7.03 5.94 14.86
N LEU A 57 -6.59 7.15 14.56
CA LEU A 57 -5.89 8.00 15.53
C LEU A 57 -6.78 8.32 16.73
N SER A 58 -8.05 8.68 16.49
CA SER A 58 -9.05 8.91 17.54
C SER A 58 -9.25 7.68 18.42
N TYR A 59 -9.33 6.49 17.83
CA TYR A 59 -9.42 5.23 18.57
C TYR A 59 -8.20 4.96 19.45
N TYR A 60 -6.99 5.11 18.90
CA TYR A 60 -5.76 4.85 19.65
C TYR A 60 -5.51 5.86 20.78
N ILE A 61 -6.03 7.09 20.66
CA ILE A 61 -5.96 8.13 21.70
C ILE A 61 -7.06 7.90 22.75
N SER A 62 -8.33 7.83 22.33
CA SER A 62 -9.48 7.78 23.23
C SER A 62 -9.68 6.41 23.88
N ARG A 63 -9.06 5.36 23.31
CA ARG A 63 -9.20 3.95 23.72
C ARG A 63 -10.61 3.39 23.56
N GLU A 64 -11.45 4.08 22.80
CA GLU A 64 -12.82 3.70 22.53
C GLU A 64 -13.19 4.10 21.10
N TRP A 65 -13.95 3.23 20.43
CA TRP A 65 -14.48 3.48 19.11
C TRP A 65 -15.86 4.14 19.21
N LYS A 66 -15.99 5.38 18.69
CA LYS A 66 -17.24 6.18 18.80
C LYS A 66 -18.04 6.30 17.51
N PHE A 67 -17.52 5.79 16.39
CA PHE A 67 -18.05 6.11 15.05
C PHE A 67 -19.03 5.06 14.51
N GLY A 68 -19.42 4.09 15.33
CA GLY A 68 -20.33 3.00 14.95
C GLY A 68 -19.66 1.91 14.10
N TRP A 69 -20.39 0.82 13.89
CA TRP A 69 -19.86 -0.40 13.28
C TRP A 69 -19.45 -0.21 11.81
N LEU A 70 -20.26 0.51 11.01
CA LEU A 70 -19.98 0.78 9.59
C LEU A 70 -18.64 1.49 9.39
N ALA A 71 -18.36 2.50 10.20
CA ALA A 71 -17.10 3.24 10.12
C ALA A 71 -15.91 2.36 10.53
N CYS A 72 -16.08 1.46 11.51
CA CYS A 72 -15.04 0.51 11.89
C CYS A 72 -14.72 -0.43 10.73
N GLN A 73 -15.76 -1.00 10.12
CA GLN A 73 -15.68 -1.86 8.94
C GLN A 73 -14.99 -1.16 7.76
N LEU A 74 -15.44 0.05 7.43
CA LEU A 74 -14.90 0.81 6.31
C LEU A 74 -13.43 1.19 6.54
N THR A 75 -13.09 1.70 7.73
CA THR A 75 -11.71 2.06 8.11
C THR A 75 -10.79 0.84 8.09
N SER A 76 -11.34 -0.33 8.43
CA SER A 76 -10.62 -1.61 8.37
C SER A 76 -10.43 -2.11 6.95
N ALA A 77 -11.41 -1.95 6.07
CA ALA A 77 -11.31 -2.35 4.67
C ALA A 77 -10.37 -1.44 3.88
N ILE A 78 -10.41 -0.13 4.11
CA ILE A 78 -9.64 0.87 3.35
C ILE A 78 -8.13 0.57 3.38
N ILE A 79 -7.55 0.17 4.52
CA ILE A 79 -6.10 -0.11 4.60
C ILE A 79 -5.67 -1.29 3.72
N TYR A 80 -6.49 -2.35 3.65
CA TYR A 80 -6.17 -3.52 2.82
C TYR A 80 -6.42 -3.23 1.34
N ILE A 81 -7.52 -2.55 1.01
CA ILE A 81 -7.82 -2.08 -0.34
C ILE A 81 -6.67 -1.19 -0.83
N HIS A 82 -6.25 -0.22 -0.01
CA HIS A 82 -5.14 0.67 -0.27
C HIS A 82 -3.84 -0.11 -0.53
N MET A 83 -3.47 -1.04 0.36
CA MET A 83 -2.26 -1.84 0.22
C MET A 83 -2.22 -2.64 -1.10
N TYR A 84 -3.28 -3.39 -1.42
CA TYR A 84 -3.30 -4.27 -2.59
C TYR A 84 -3.46 -3.52 -3.91
N ILE A 85 -4.29 -2.47 -3.96
CA ILE A 85 -4.45 -1.68 -5.19
C ILE A 85 -3.20 -0.84 -5.44
N THR A 86 -2.60 -0.23 -4.41
CA THR A 86 -1.32 0.48 -4.52
C THR A 86 -0.22 -0.43 -5.05
N PHE A 87 -0.10 -1.64 -4.50
CA PHE A 87 0.84 -2.65 -5.00
C PHE A 87 0.64 -2.96 -6.49
N THR A 88 -0.61 -3.14 -6.91
CA THR A 88 -0.95 -3.39 -8.32
C THR A 88 -0.52 -2.24 -9.23
N PHE A 89 -0.73 -0.99 -8.81
CA PHE A 89 -0.28 0.17 -9.56
C PHE A 89 1.24 0.33 -9.57
N TYR A 90 1.94 0.02 -8.49
CA TYR A 90 3.41 0.00 -8.47
C TYR A 90 3.97 -1.04 -9.45
N VAL A 91 3.45 -2.27 -9.43
CA VAL A 91 3.82 -3.33 -10.39
C VAL A 91 3.62 -2.85 -11.83
N ALA A 92 2.50 -2.19 -12.12
CA ALA A 92 2.24 -1.63 -13.45
C ALA A 92 3.26 -0.54 -13.83
N ILE A 93 3.55 0.41 -12.93
CA ILE A 93 4.55 1.45 -13.16
C ILE A 93 5.93 0.85 -13.45
N ILE A 94 6.35 -0.11 -12.62
CA ILE A 94 7.65 -0.77 -12.74
C ILE A 94 7.75 -1.52 -14.07
N THR A 95 6.71 -2.28 -14.42
CA THR A 95 6.67 -3.08 -15.65
C THR A 95 6.66 -2.19 -16.90
N ILE A 96 5.86 -1.12 -16.91
CA ILE A 96 5.82 -0.14 -18.01
C ILE A 96 7.20 0.47 -18.24
N ARG A 97 7.90 0.87 -17.17
CA ARG A 97 9.24 1.45 -17.26
C ARG A 97 10.32 0.45 -17.64
N LEU A 98 10.24 -0.77 -17.12
CA LEU A 98 11.21 -1.83 -17.37
C LEU A 98 11.21 -2.26 -18.83
N PHE A 99 10.03 -2.47 -19.39
CA PHE A 99 9.85 -2.98 -20.76
C PHE A 99 9.57 -1.88 -21.79
N ARG A 100 9.61 -0.60 -21.39
CA ARG A 100 9.28 0.56 -22.23
C ARG A 100 7.94 0.38 -22.97
N LEU A 101 6.95 -0.16 -22.28
CA LEU A 101 5.65 -0.46 -22.87
C LEU A 101 4.88 0.83 -23.15
N GLU A 102 4.56 1.05 -24.42
CA GLU A 102 3.71 2.17 -24.83
C GLU A 102 2.24 1.75 -24.82
N PHE A 103 1.58 1.91 -23.67
CA PHE A 103 0.14 1.70 -23.61
C PHE A 103 -0.60 2.89 -24.17
N LYS A 104 -1.54 2.62 -25.10
CA LYS A 104 -2.55 3.59 -25.50
C LYS A 104 -3.31 4.05 -24.25
N ARG A 105 -3.60 5.36 -24.20
CA ARG A 105 -4.34 5.97 -23.09
C ARG A 105 -5.66 5.25 -22.78
N CYS A 106 -6.41 4.86 -23.81
CA CYS A 106 -7.67 4.13 -23.68
C CYS A 106 -7.46 2.77 -22.97
N CYS A 107 -6.48 1.98 -23.41
CA CYS A 107 -6.15 0.70 -22.77
C CYS A 107 -5.75 0.87 -21.30
N THR A 108 -4.97 1.91 -20.99
CA THR A 108 -4.59 2.22 -19.61
C THR A 108 -5.80 2.58 -18.75
N ALA A 109 -6.70 3.42 -19.28
CA ALA A 109 -7.92 3.81 -18.59
C ALA A 109 -8.84 2.61 -18.31
N THR A 110 -9.02 1.72 -19.30
CA THR A 110 -9.81 0.49 -19.14
C THR A 110 -9.20 -0.43 -18.08
N TRP A 111 -7.87 -0.61 -18.11
CA TRP A 111 -7.19 -1.44 -17.11
C TRP A 111 -7.29 -0.85 -15.69
N VAL A 112 -7.11 0.47 -15.55
CA VAL A 112 -7.30 1.18 -14.27
C VAL A 112 -8.73 1.00 -13.76
N ALA A 113 -9.73 1.16 -14.63
CA ALA A 113 -11.13 0.94 -14.26
C ALA A 113 -11.39 -0.51 -13.83
N ALA A 114 -10.80 -1.49 -14.51
CA ALA A 114 -10.90 -2.90 -14.13
C ALA A 114 -10.27 -3.18 -12.75
N VAL A 115 -9.11 -2.59 -12.46
CA VAL A 115 -8.45 -2.71 -11.15
C VAL A 115 -9.33 -2.10 -10.04
N TRP A 116 -9.92 -0.93 -10.28
CA TRP A 116 -10.85 -0.32 -9.34
C TRP A 116 -12.11 -1.16 -9.11
N LEU A 117 -12.70 -1.69 -10.20
CA LEU A 117 -13.85 -2.59 -10.11
C LEU A 117 -13.51 -3.85 -9.34
N LEU A 118 -12.37 -4.49 -9.59
CA LEU A 118 -11.92 -5.66 -8.85
C LEU A 118 -11.72 -5.35 -7.36
N GLY A 119 -11.09 -4.21 -7.06
CA GLY A 119 -10.96 -3.71 -5.70
C GLY A 119 -12.32 -3.53 -5.01
N ALA A 120 -13.27 -2.88 -5.68
CA ALA A 120 -14.59 -2.61 -5.14
C ALA A 120 -15.48 -3.85 -5.01
N LEU A 121 -15.46 -4.77 -5.98
CA LEU A 121 -16.37 -5.92 -6.04
C LEU A 121 -15.83 -7.18 -5.34
N VAL A 122 -14.51 -7.30 -5.20
CA VAL A 122 -13.90 -8.52 -4.63
C VAL A 122 -13.26 -8.21 -3.29
N ILE A 123 -12.38 -7.21 -3.24
CA ILE A 123 -11.63 -6.91 -2.02
C ILE A 123 -12.59 -6.31 -0.97
N THR A 124 -13.34 -5.26 -1.32
CA THR A 124 -14.22 -4.58 -0.36
C THR A 124 -15.23 -5.51 0.32
N PRO A 125 -16.05 -6.32 -0.37
CA PRO A 125 -17.00 -7.20 0.30
C PRO A 125 -16.34 -8.37 1.06
N VAL A 126 -15.19 -8.88 0.61
CA VAL A 126 -14.42 -9.90 1.36
C VAL A 126 -13.79 -9.32 2.63
N PHE A 127 -13.46 -8.03 2.66
CA PHE A 127 -12.98 -7.40 3.90
C PHE A 127 -14.16 -6.93 4.78
N LEU A 128 -15.22 -6.37 4.20
CA LEU A 128 -16.40 -5.93 4.96
C LEU A 128 -17.17 -7.09 5.57
N SER A 129 -17.35 -8.21 4.86
CA SER A 129 -18.12 -9.36 5.39
C SER A 129 -17.44 -10.02 6.58
N TYR A 130 -16.13 -9.82 6.75
CA TYR A 130 -15.33 -10.57 7.71
C TYR A 130 -14.67 -9.69 8.79
N TYR A 131 -14.28 -8.46 8.49
CA TYR A 131 -13.63 -7.57 9.46
C TYR A 131 -14.70 -6.65 10.09
N GLY A 132 -15.08 -6.89 11.35
CA GLY A 132 -16.03 -6.03 12.08
C GLY A 132 -17.48 -6.55 12.13
N THR A 133 -17.70 -7.83 11.81
CA THR A 133 -19.04 -8.46 11.74
C THR A 133 -19.49 -9.12 13.05
N SER A 134 -18.64 -9.12 14.09
CA SER A 134 -18.99 -9.74 15.37
C SER A 134 -19.94 -8.84 16.16
N ASN A 135 -21.22 -9.25 16.19
CA ASN A 135 -22.25 -8.82 17.15
C ASN A 135 -21.88 -9.08 18.63
N SER A 136 -20.68 -9.62 18.92
CA SER A 136 -20.22 -9.98 20.27
C SER A 136 -19.15 -9.05 20.86
N TYR A 137 -18.70 -8.02 20.13
CA TYR A 137 -17.76 -7.05 20.69
C TYR A 137 -18.53 -5.97 21.44
N HIS A 138 -18.01 -5.56 22.60
CA HIS A 138 -18.47 -4.34 23.26
C HIS A 138 -18.37 -3.19 22.23
N SER A 139 -19.40 -2.34 22.17
CA SER A 139 -19.56 -1.26 21.19
C SER A 139 -18.38 -0.27 21.13
N SER A 140 -17.46 -0.34 22.10
CA SER A 140 -16.25 0.47 22.23
C SER A 140 -14.99 -0.11 21.57
N GLU A 141 -14.97 -1.37 21.12
CA GLU A 141 -13.76 -2.00 20.59
C GLU A 141 -13.82 -2.20 19.05
N CYS A 142 -12.77 -1.77 18.35
CA CYS A 142 -12.58 -1.95 16.91
C CYS A 142 -11.16 -2.52 16.66
N PHE A 143 -10.95 -3.19 15.53
CA PHE A 143 -9.68 -3.80 15.10
C PHE A 143 -9.23 -5.10 15.83
N GLN A 144 -10.11 -5.75 16.59
CA GLN A 144 -9.83 -7.07 17.18
C GLN A 144 -10.28 -8.20 16.23
N PHE A 145 -9.48 -8.52 15.22
CA PHE A 145 -9.85 -9.49 14.17
C PHE A 145 -9.47 -10.94 14.49
N HIS A 146 -9.29 -11.27 15.77
CA HIS A 146 -8.80 -12.59 16.16
C HIS A 146 -9.85 -13.67 15.81
N LYS A 147 -11.12 -13.48 16.15
CA LYS A 147 -12.19 -14.47 15.90
C LYS A 147 -12.49 -14.72 14.42
N ASP A 148 -12.32 -13.72 13.56
CA ASP A 148 -12.70 -13.82 12.14
C ASP A 148 -11.73 -14.69 11.30
N MET A 149 -10.54 -14.98 11.84
CA MET A 149 -9.50 -15.81 11.23
C MET A 149 -9.67 -17.32 11.52
N GLU A 150 -10.80 -17.76 12.07
CA GLU A 150 -11.08 -19.20 12.34
C GLU A 150 -11.50 -19.98 11.09
N LYS A 151 -11.94 -19.28 10.03
CA LYS A 151 -12.35 -19.92 8.78
C LYS A 151 -11.12 -20.31 7.96
N VAL A 152 -10.96 -21.61 7.67
CA VAL A 152 -9.87 -22.17 6.84
C VAL A 152 -9.74 -21.45 5.49
N ALA A 153 -10.86 -21.11 4.85
CA ALA A 153 -10.86 -20.36 3.59
C ALA A 153 -10.13 -19.00 3.69
N MET A 154 -10.22 -18.31 4.82
CA MET A 154 -9.56 -17.02 5.04
C MET A 154 -8.06 -17.18 5.18
N VAL A 155 -7.62 -18.22 5.88
CA VAL A 155 -6.21 -18.56 6.00
C VAL A 155 -5.62 -18.83 4.62
N ILE A 156 -6.31 -19.63 3.79
CA ILE A 156 -5.89 -19.93 2.41
C ILE A 156 -5.79 -18.65 1.58
N ILE A 157 -6.81 -17.79 1.58
CA ILE A 157 -6.79 -16.53 0.80
C ILE A 157 -5.63 -15.63 1.24
N ASN A 158 -5.40 -15.47 2.55
CA ASN A 158 -4.29 -14.66 3.05
C ASN A 158 -2.94 -15.23 2.57
N TYR A 159 -2.73 -16.55 2.66
CA TYR A 159 -1.50 -17.19 2.17
C TYR A 159 -1.32 -17.00 0.66
N CYS A 160 -2.38 -17.17 -0.14
CA CYS A 160 -2.33 -16.94 -1.58
C CYS A 160 -1.94 -15.49 -1.90
N LEU A 161 -2.55 -14.50 -1.24
CA LEU A 161 -2.24 -13.08 -1.44
C LEU A 161 -0.79 -12.76 -1.04
N ILE A 162 -0.34 -13.28 0.09
CA ILE A 162 1.06 -13.12 0.56
C ILE A 162 2.02 -13.75 -0.45
N ALA A 163 1.76 -14.97 -0.92
CA ALA A 163 2.61 -15.67 -1.87
C ALA A 163 2.71 -14.93 -3.20
N VAL A 164 1.58 -14.44 -3.73
CA VAL A 164 1.55 -13.62 -4.96
C VAL A 164 2.33 -12.32 -4.76
N LEU A 165 2.11 -11.60 -3.66
CA LEU A 165 2.80 -10.34 -3.42
C LEU A 165 4.31 -10.53 -3.29
N VAL A 166 4.75 -11.49 -2.47
CA VAL A 166 6.18 -11.76 -2.23
C VAL A 166 6.87 -12.25 -3.51
N SER A 167 6.24 -13.17 -4.26
CA SER A 167 6.82 -13.69 -5.51
C SER A 167 6.98 -12.60 -6.57
N VAL A 168 5.95 -11.77 -6.79
CA VAL A 168 6.01 -10.65 -7.73
C VAL A 168 7.06 -9.62 -7.30
N CYS A 169 7.11 -9.28 -6.00
CA CYS A 169 8.16 -8.39 -5.47
C CYS A 169 9.56 -8.94 -5.73
N ALA A 170 9.79 -10.22 -5.45
CA ALA A 170 11.10 -10.86 -5.63
C ALA A 170 11.53 -10.85 -7.10
N VAL A 171 10.64 -11.26 -8.01
CA VAL A 171 10.91 -11.28 -9.45
C VAL A 171 11.21 -9.88 -9.98
N LEU A 172 10.38 -8.89 -9.64
CA LEU A 172 10.61 -7.50 -10.08
C LEU A 172 11.92 -6.93 -9.53
N THR A 173 12.25 -7.23 -8.27
CA THR A 173 13.49 -6.78 -7.63
C THR A 173 14.72 -7.36 -8.35
N VAL A 174 14.73 -8.67 -8.61
CA VAL A 174 15.84 -9.34 -9.29
C VAL A 174 16.03 -8.79 -10.70
N ILE A 175 14.95 -8.63 -11.47
CA ILE A 175 15.04 -8.11 -12.84
C ILE A 175 15.52 -6.66 -12.83
N GLN A 176 14.96 -5.81 -11.97
CA GLN A 176 15.33 -4.39 -11.89
C GLN A 176 16.77 -4.19 -11.43
N LEU A 177 17.23 -4.92 -10.41
CA LEU A 177 18.64 -4.90 -9.99
C LEU A 177 19.57 -5.33 -11.14
N SER A 178 19.20 -6.40 -11.84
CA SER A 178 19.99 -6.87 -13.00
C SER A 178 20.10 -5.80 -14.09
N VAL A 179 19.00 -5.09 -14.39
CA VAL A 179 19.01 -4.00 -15.37
C VAL A 179 19.84 -2.82 -14.88
N ILE A 180 19.68 -2.40 -13.62
CA ILE A 180 20.43 -1.29 -13.04
C ILE A 180 21.93 -1.59 -13.03
N CYS A 181 22.35 -2.80 -12.63
CA CYS A 181 23.75 -3.20 -12.66
C CYS A 181 24.33 -3.16 -14.08
N ARG A 182 23.60 -3.66 -15.09
CA ARG A 182 24.05 -3.58 -16.50
C ARG A 182 24.18 -2.14 -16.98
N LEU A 183 23.22 -1.27 -16.66
CA LEU A 183 23.27 0.14 -17.04
C LEU A 183 24.39 0.89 -16.32
N ALA A 184 24.63 0.59 -15.04
CA ALA A 184 25.71 1.17 -14.26
C ALA A 184 27.08 0.84 -14.85
N VAL A 185 27.29 -0.42 -15.28
CA VAL A 185 28.53 -0.82 -15.97
C VAL A 185 28.64 -0.17 -17.34
N LYS A 186 27.55 -0.10 -18.12
CA LYS A 186 27.54 0.47 -19.47
C LYS A 186 27.83 1.97 -19.49
N TYR A 187 27.33 2.71 -18.52
CA TYR A 187 27.39 4.18 -18.46
C TYR A 187 28.44 4.71 -17.49
N TRP A 188 29.32 3.85 -16.97
CA TRP A 188 30.42 4.28 -16.12
C TRP A 188 31.40 5.19 -16.90
N PRO A 189 31.83 6.35 -16.36
CA PRO A 189 31.54 6.91 -15.03
C PRO A 189 30.34 7.87 -14.98
N ASP A 190 29.83 8.33 -16.12
CA ASP A 190 28.79 9.36 -16.19
C ASP A 190 27.36 8.80 -16.09
N ILE A 191 27.11 7.95 -15.10
CA ILE A 191 25.86 7.17 -15.00
C ILE A 191 24.61 8.06 -14.90
N ASN A 192 24.71 9.18 -14.17
CA ASN A 192 23.58 10.05 -13.85
C ASN A 192 23.14 10.97 -15.00
N SER A 193 23.98 11.18 -16.03
CA SER A 193 23.61 11.97 -17.20
C SER A 193 22.64 11.21 -18.13
N HIS A 194 22.60 9.88 -18.02
CA HIS A 194 21.78 9.04 -18.89
C HIS A 194 20.33 8.92 -18.39
N VAL A 195 19.41 9.40 -19.22
CA VAL A 195 17.96 9.36 -18.99
C VAL A 195 17.44 7.96 -18.69
N GLU A 196 18.01 6.94 -19.34
CA GLU A 196 17.62 5.53 -19.15
C GLU A 196 17.91 5.04 -17.73
N PHE A 197 19.08 5.36 -17.19
CA PHE A 197 19.45 5.01 -15.81
C PHE A 197 18.54 5.73 -14.81
N ARG A 198 18.33 7.04 -14.99
CA ARG A 198 17.45 7.84 -14.12
C ARG A 198 16.01 7.30 -14.12
N ALA A 199 15.52 6.82 -15.26
CA ALA A 199 14.19 6.20 -15.36
C ALA A 199 14.10 4.89 -14.57
N GLN A 200 15.12 4.01 -14.65
CA GLN A 200 15.14 2.76 -13.88
C GLN A 200 15.39 3.00 -12.39
N ALA A 201 16.24 3.94 -12.01
CA ALA A 201 16.43 4.34 -10.60
C ALA A 201 15.12 4.84 -9.98
N LYS A 202 14.34 5.66 -10.71
CA LYS A 202 12.99 6.08 -10.28
C LYS A 202 11.99 4.93 -10.22
N SER A 203 12.18 3.87 -11.00
CA SER A 203 11.36 2.64 -10.94
C SER A 203 11.69 1.83 -9.69
N PHE A 204 12.98 1.67 -9.40
CA PHE A 204 13.48 0.98 -8.21
C PHE A 204 13.02 1.62 -6.90
N PHE A 205 12.81 2.94 -6.88
CA PHE A 205 12.19 3.63 -5.74
C PHE A 205 10.86 2.99 -5.30
N PHE A 206 9.96 2.66 -6.23
CA PHE A 206 8.67 2.03 -5.89
C PHE A 206 8.83 0.60 -5.37
N ILE A 207 9.87 -0.12 -5.83
CA ILE A 207 10.23 -1.43 -5.27
C ILE A 207 10.69 -1.26 -3.82
N LEU A 208 11.57 -0.29 -3.55
CA LEU A 208 12.05 -0.03 -2.20
C LEU A 208 10.90 0.32 -1.25
N VAL A 209 9.97 1.18 -1.68
CA VAL A 209 8.76 1.50 -0.90
C VAL A 209 7.96 0.23 -0.59
N THR A 210 7.78 -0.65 -1.57
CA THR A 210 7.07 -1.93 -1.38
C THR A 210 7.79 -2.84 -0.37
N LEU A 211 9.12 -2.98 -0.49
CA LEU A 211 9.94 -3.81 0.39
C LEU A 211 9.92 -3.30 1.83
N VAL A 212 9.92 -1.98 2.03
CA VAL A 212 9.94 -1.38 3.37
C VAL A 212 8.54 -1.33 3.99
N CYS A 213 7.52 -0.98 3.22
CA CYS A 213 6.19 -0.73 3.77
C CYS A 213 5.32 -2.00 3.81
N PHE A 214 5.40 -2.88 2.80
CA PHE A 214 4.44 -3.99 2.66
C PHE A 214 5.01 -5.32 3.12
N ILE A 215 6.25 -5.67 2.76
CA ILE A 215 6.83 -6.99 3.08
C ILE A 215 6.86 -7.29 4.59
N PRO A 216 7.24 -6.36 5.50
CA PRO A 216 7.30 -6.66 6.92
C PRO A 216 5.96 -7.10 7.50
N HIS A 217 4.87 -6.44 7.10
CA HIS A 217 3.51 -6.83 7.48
C HIS A 217 3.16 -8.23 6.96
N HIS A 218 3.43 -8.54 5.68
CA HIS A 218 3.07 -9.85 5.11
C HIS A 218 3.88 -11.00 5.73
N VAL A 219 5.17 -10.81 5.98
CA VAL A 219 6.02 -11.79 6.67
C VAL A 219 5.51 -12.04 8.09
N PHE A 220 5.22 -10.97 8.83
CA PHE A 220 4.66 -11.11 10.17
C PHE A 220 3.25 -11.71 10.15
N ARG A 221 2.46 -11.45 9.12
CA ARG A 221 1.12 -12.02 8.98
C ARG A 221 1.16 -13.53 8.83
N VAL A 222 2.13 -14.08 8.09
CA VAL A 222 2.39 -15.54 8.06
C VAL A 222 2.70 -16.05 9.46
N TYR A 223 3.64 -15.41 10.16
CA TYR A 223 4.01 -15.79 11.51
C TYR A 223 2.84 -15.71 12.50
N TYR A 224 2.00 -14.67 12.39
CA TYR A 224 0.80 -14.46 13.19
C TYR A 224 -0.22 -15.58 12.97
N ILE A 225 -0.48 -15.95 11.71
CA ILE A 225 -1.43 -17.02 11.37
C ILE A 225 -0.94 -18.37 11.90
N GLN A 226 0.37 -18.67 11.78
CA GLN A 226 0.94 -19.94 12.25
C GLN A 226 0.93 -20.06 13.78
N ASN A 227 1.25 -18.97 14.50
CA ASN A 227 1.40 -18.99 15.96
C ASN A 227 0.14 -18.57 16.71
N ARG A 228 -0.98 -18.36 16.01
CA ARG A 228 -2.24 -17.89 16.59
C ARG A 228 -2.72 -18.79 17.74
N HIS A 229 -2.60 -20.11 17.60
CA HIS A 229 -3.04 -21.08 18.63
C HIS A 229 -2.22 -21.01 19.92
N LEU A 230 -1.01 -20.46 19.87
CA LEU A 230 -0.10 -20.32 21.00
C LEU A 230 -0.24 -18.95 21.68
N ASP A 231 -0.85 -17.96 21.01
CA ASP A 231 -1.00 -16.58 21.51
C ASP A 231 -2.20 -16.40 22.44
N LYS A 232 -2.24 -17.14 23.55
CA LYS A 232 -3.32 -17.05 24.55
C LYS A 232 -3.42 -15.64 25.18
N ASP A 233 -2.30 -14.91 25.25
CA ASP A 233 -2.19 -13.58 25.86
C ASP A 233 -2.41 -12.42 24.86
N HIS A 234 -2.72 -12.70 23.59
CA HIS A 234 -2.89 -11.69 22.53
C HIS A 234 -1.69 -10.73 22.38
N LYS A 235 -0.48 -11.23 22.67
CA LYS A 235 0.76 -10.43 22.62
C LYS A 235 1.18 -10.10 21.19
N LEU A 236 0.77 -10.87 20.18
CA LEU A 236 1.13 -10.60 18.80
C LEU A 236 0.25 -9.53 18.12
N LEU A 237 -0.97 -9.30 18.63
CA LEU A 237 -1.89 -8.30 18.09
C LEU A 237 -1.28 -6.89 17.97
N PRO A 238 -0.64 -6.30 19.01
CA PRO A 238 -0.05 -4.97 18.88
C PRO A 238 1.08 -4.89 17.85
N TYR A 239 1.84 -5.97 17.63
CA TYR A 239 2.88 -6.02 16.60
C TYR A 239 2.26 -6.06 15.20
N ASN A 240 1.18 -6.84 15.01
CA ASN A 240 0.42 -6.85 13.77
C ASN A 240 -0.08 -5.44 13.42
N GLU A 241 -0.67 -4.74 14.39
CA GLU A 241 -1.16 -3.37 14.18
C GLU A 241 -0.03 -2.38 13.86
N VAL A 242 1.14 -2.51 14.50
CA VAL A 242 2.30 -1.63 14.19
C VAL A 242 2.80 -1.86 12.77
N LEU A 243 2.90 -3.11 12.33
CA LEU A 243 3.33 -3.44 10.98
C LEU A 243 2.26 -3.09 9.94
N LEU A 244 0.98 -3.19 10.30
CA LEU A 244 -0.11 -2.69 9.48
C LEU A 244 -0.08 -1.16 9.38
N ALA A 245 0.24 -0.43 10.46
CA ALA A 245 0.46 1.02 10.40
C ALA A 245 1.69 1.38 9.53
N LEU A 246 2.73 0.54 9.52
CA LEU A 246 3.88 0.73 8.65
C LEU A 246 3.50 0.67 7.16
N THR A 247 2.47 -0.10 6.76
CA THR A 247 2.03 -0.13 5.35
C THR A 247 1.50 1.22 4.89
N THR A 248 0.95 2.04 5.81
CA THR A 248 0.32 3.32 5.47
C THR A 248 1.35 4.37 5.13
N MET A 249 2.56 4.28 5.72
CA MET A 249 3.72 5.12 5.43
C MET A 249 4.12 5.12 3.95
N CYS A 250 3.61 4.19 3.14
CA CYS A 250 3.78 4.26 1.70
C CYS A 250 3.15 5.52 1.09
N CYS A 251 2.25 6.26 1.78
CA CYS A 251 1.73 7.54 1.30
C CYS A 251 2.79 8.67 1.30
N LEU A 252 3.93 8.46 1.95
CA LEU A 252 5.08 9.35 1.85
C LEU A 252 5.83 9.21 0.50
N ASP A 253 5.50 8.18 -0.28
CA ASP A 253 6.13 7.92 -1.59
C ASP A 253 6.01 9.12 -2.53
N MET A 254 4.86 9.81 -2.55
CA MET A 254 4.63 10.99 -3.37
C MET A 254 5.59 12.11 -3.00
N LEU A 255 5.81 12.35 -1.71
CA LEU A 255 6.74 13.36 -1.24
C LEU A 255 8.19 13.01 -1.60
N CYS A 256 8.59 11.76 -1.36
CA CYS A 256 9.93 11.26 -1.68
C CYS A 256 10.19 11.24 -3.20
N PHE A 257 9.20 10.87 -4.01
CA PHE A 257 9.30 10.86 -5.46
C PHE A 257 9.50 12.27 -6.02
N LEU A 258 8.81 13.27 -5.44
CA LEU A 258 8.97 14.67 -5.80
C LEU A 258 10.35 15.21 -5.41
N ALA A 259 10.83 14.90 -4.20
CA ALA A 259 12.17 15.27 -3.76
C ALA A 259 13.26 14.67 -4.67
N GLY A 260 13.10 13.42 -5.09
CA GLY A 260 14.01 12.75 -6.04
C GLY A 260 13.91 13.23 -7.50
N ILE A 261 12.92 14.05 -7.86
CA ILE A 261 12.83 14.72 -9.17
C ILE A 261 13.58 16.07 -9.17
N ALA A 262 13.69 16.70 -8.00
CA ALA A 262 14.26 18.04 -7.85
C ALA A 262 15.80 18.09 -7.99
N HIS A 263 16.46 16.94 -8.03
CA HIS A 263 17.88 16.75 -8.40
C HIS A 263 17.99 15.99 -9.72
#